data_AF-A0A7V6MUW1-F1
#
_entry.id   AF-A0A7V6MUW1-F1
#
_cell.length_a   1.000
_cell.length_b   1.000
_cell.length_c   1.000
_cell.angle_alpha   90.00
_cell.angle_beta   90.00
_cell.angle_gamma   90.00
#
_symmetry.space_group_name_H-M   'P 1'
#
loop_
_entity.id
_entity.type
_entity.pdbx_description
1 polymer ?
#
loop_
_entity_poly.entity_id
_entity_poly.type
_entity_poly.pdbx_seq_one_letter_code
_entity_poly.pdbx_strand_id
1 'polypeptide(L)'
;NEVEKCPGLEVIPSIELSTDWGGDEIHILGYYLNYKDLDLRTRLSNFQQKRRIRVERIISKLQNMGIDVSIKDVKSRGSSLGRPHVASALIRKGYATSVQEAFDKYLNKGKPAYVPKKKLTPLNAINMIKQNKGIPVLAHPGLLKNRSVIYELIDYGIMGIEVIHKDHNQAQTAYYTKLAKDNNLLLTGGSDCHGKAPLLLGSFNIPLKYVDKLKEIKEAHEYK
;
A
#
# COMPACT_ATOMS: atom_id res chain seq x y z
N ASN A 1 14.32 15.59 13.24
CA ASN A 1 13.27 14.68 12.71
C ASN A 1 12.04 14.82 13.62
N GLU A 2 10.79 14.96 13.15
CA GLU A 2 9.62 15.16 14.05
C GLU A 2 9.47 14.03 15.08
N VAL A 3 9.92 12.82 14.73
CA VAL A 3 9.96 11.64 15.61
C VAL A 3 10.84 11.85 16.85
N GLU A 4 11.94 12.60 16.74
CA GLU A 4 12.86 12.86 17.86
C GLU A 4 12.21 13.69 18.97
N LYS A 5 11.09 14.37 18.67
CA LYS A 5 10.31 15.14 19.65
C LYS A 5 9.34 14.26 20.46
N CYS A 6 9.22 12.98 20.14
CA CYS A 6 8.29 12.04 20.77
C CYS A 6 9.05 10.90 21.47
N PRO A 7 9.53 11.10 22.72
CA PRO A 7 10.22 10.04 23.45
C PRO A 7 9.30 8.82 23.65
N GLY A 8 9.84 7.63 23.39
CA GLY A 8 9.10 6.36 23.43
C GLY A 8 8.41 5.96 22.11
N LEU A 9 8.46 6.81 21.07
CA LEU A 9 7.99 6.45 19.73
C LEU A 9 9.08 5.71 18.95
N GLU A 10 8.82 4.45 18.62
CA GLU A 10 9.63 3.70 17.66
C GLU A 10 9.02 3.80 16.26
N VAL A 11 9.88 4.01 15.25
CA VAL A 11 9.47 4.04 13.84
C VAL A 11 10.14 2.90 13.08
N ILE A 12 9.30 2.08 12.44
CA ILE A 12 9.75 0.97 11.61
C ILE A 12 9.76 1.43 10.14
N PRO A 13 10.94 1.49 9.48
CA PRO A 13 11.00 1.78 8.06
C PRO A 13 10.20 0.74 7.29
N SER A 14 9.23 1.19 6.50
CA SER A 14 8.34 0.30 5.76
C SER A 14 7.87 0.93 4.46
N ILE A 15 7.35 0.08 3.56
CA ILE A 15 6.77 0.50 2.30
C ILE A 15 5.57 -0.38 1.94
N GLU A 16 4.64 0.17 1.17
CA GLU A 16 3.60 -0.60 0.50
C GLU A 16 3.83 -0.56 -1.03
N LEU A 17 3.97 -1.73 -1.64
CA LEU A 17 4.11 -1.90 -3.08
C LEU A 17 2.79 -2.39 -3.67
N SER A 18 2.12 -1.55 -4.46
CA SER A 18 0.94 -2.01 -5.23
C SER A 18 1.37 -2.82 -6.45
N THR A 19 0.93 -4.07 -6.49
CA THR A 19 1.21 -5.07 -7.53
C THR A 19 -0.08 -5.46 -8.26
N ASP A 20 0.06 -6.18 -9.37
CA ASP A 20 -1.06 -6.72 -10.14
C ASP A 20 -0.78 -8.17 -10.53
N TRP A 21 -1.76 -9.05 -10.31
CA TRP A 21 -1.73 -10.45 -10.71
C TRP A 21 -3.10 -10.85 -11.26
N GLY A 22 -3.15 -11.40 -12.47
CA GLY A 22 -4.42 -11.80 -13.10
C GLY A 22 -5.44 -10.66 -13.29
N GLY A 23 -5.04 -9.38 -13.15
CA GLY A 23 -5.95 -8.24 -13.16
C GLY A 23 -6.52 -7.84 -11.80
N ASP A 24 -6.12 -8.52 -10.73
CA ASP A 24 -6.37 -8.14 -9.33
C ASP A 24 -5.20 -7.33 -8.78
N GLU A 25 -5.54 -6.27 -8.03
CA GLU A 25 -4.56 -5.42 -7.34
C GLU A 25 -4.22 -6.05 -6.00
N ILE A 26 -2.95 -6.39 -5.79
CA ILE A 26 -2.43 -7.05 -4.58
C ILE A 26 -1.37 -6.14 -3.98
N HIS A 27 -1.44 -5.86 -2.70
CA HIS A 27 -0.48 -4.99 -2.03
C HIS A 27 0.46 -5.80 -1.15
N ILE A 28 1.76 -5.54 -1.29
CA ILE A 28 2.80 -6.18 -0.49
C ILE A 28 3.47 -5.10 0.36
N LEU A 29 3.37 -5.24 1.67
CA LEU A 29 4.13 -4.46 2.64
C LEU A 29 5.56 -5.00 2.70
N GLY A 30 6.53 -4.10 2.85
CA GLY A 30 7.88 -4.43 3.24
C GLY A 30 8.19 -3.77 4.57
N TYR A 31 8.63 -4.53 5.57
CA TYR A 31 9.09 -3.99 6.85
C TYR A 31 10.61 -4.07 6.96
N TYR A 32 11.22 -3.15 7.69
CA TYR A 32 12.66 -3.08 7.99
C TYR A 32 13.57 -3.06 6.76
N LEU A 33 13.09 -2.58 5.61
CA LEU A 33 13.94 -2.46 4.43
C LEU A 33 15.05 -1.44 4.68
N ASN A 34 16.22 -1.67 4.07
CA ASN A 34 17.27 -0.66 4.02
C ASN A 34 16.86 0.50 3.11
N TYR A 35 16.08 1.45 3.63
CA TYR A 35 15.58 2.62 2.89
C TYR A 35 16.68 3.59 2.42
N LYS A 36 17.92 3.42 2.89
CA LYS A 36 19.09 4.19 2.44
C LYS A 36 19.78 3.56 1.23
N ASP A 37 19.44 2.32 0.89
CA ASP A 37 20.00 1.62 -0.27
C ASP A 37 19.75 2.38 -1.58
N LEU A 38 20.79 2.52 -2.40
CA LEU A 38 20.73 3.32 -3.61
C LEU A 38 19.91 2.66 -4.73
N ASP A 39 19.99 1.34 -4.87
CA ASP A 39 19.21 0.59 -5.87
C ASP A 39 17.72 0.67 -5.53
N LEU A 40 17.36 0.45 -4.25
CA LEU A 40 15.98 0.62 -3.78
C LEU A 40 15.45 2.02 -4.08
N ARG A 41 16.19 3.06 -3.67
CA ARG A 41 15.78 4.46 -3.91
C ARG A 41 15.61 4.77 -5.40
N THR A 42 16.49 4.23 -6.25
CA THR A 42 16.40 4.38 -7.72
C THR A 42 15.13 3.72 -8.26
N ARG A 43 14.84 2.49 -7.85
CA ARG A 43 13.61 1.77 -8.25
C ARG A 43 12.34 2.51 -7.79
N LEU A 44 12.33 2.98 -6.55
CA LEU A 44 11.19 3.73 -5.99
C LEU A 44 10.97 5.06 -6.72
N SER A 45 12.04 5.79 -7.05
CA SER A 45 11.98 7.00 -7.87
C SER A 45 11.36 6.72 -9.24
N ASN A 46 11.78 5.62 -9.89
CA ASN A 46 11.20 5.18 -11.16
C ASN A 46 9.70 4.86 -11.04
N PHE A 47 9.25 4.26 -9.93
CA PHE A 47 7.82 4.04 -9.69
C PHE A 47 7.05 5.35 -9.46
N GLN A 48 7.64 6.31 -8.73
CA GLN A 48 7.04 7.62 -8.49
C GLN A 48 6.91 8.41 -9.81
N GLN A 49 7.93 8.40 -10.67
CA GLN A 49 7.88 9.04 -11.98
C GLN A 49 6.78 8.43 -12.87
N LYS A 50 6.70 7.09 -12.92
CA LYS A 50 5.61 6.40 -13.67
C LYS A 50 4.23 6.75 -13.13
N ARG A 51 4.08 6.91 -11.81
CA ARG A 51 2.82 7.37 -11.20
C ARG A 51 2.49 8.80 -11.59
N ARG A 52 3.47 9.70 -11.61
CA ARG A 52 3.28 11.08 -12.05
C ARG A 52 2.81 11.15 -13.51
N ILE A 53 3.52 10.48 -14.43
CA ILE A 53 3.14 10.40 -15.85
C ILE A 53 1.72 9.85 -16.01
N ARG A 54 1.37 8.82 -15.23
CA ARG A 54 0.01 8.28 -15.25
C ARG A 54 -1.03 9.30 -14.77
N VAL A 55 -0.74 10.07 -13.73
CA VAL A 55 -1.63 11.13 -13.23
C VAL A 55 -1.80 12.24 -14.27
N GLU A 56 -0.74 12.65 -14.94
CA GLU A 56 -0.80 13.63 -16.03
C GLU A 56 -1.72 13.13 -17.17
N ARG A 57 -1.62 11.85 -17.55
CA ARG A 57 -2.55 11.24 -18.53
C ARG A 57 -4.00 11.19 -18.06
N ILE A 58 -4.25 10.94 -16.77
CA ILE A 58 -5.60 10.98 -16.18
C ILE A 58 -6.16 12.41 -16.29
N ILE A 59 -5.34 13.41 -15.95
CA ILE A 59 -5.70 14.83 -16.05
C ILE A 59 -6.03 15.21 -17.49
N SER A 60 -5.21 14.83 -18.47
CA SER A 60 -5.50 15.12 -19.89
C SER A 60 -6.84 14.53 -20.33
N LYS A 61 -7.18 13.32 -19.88
CA LYS A 61 -8.50 12.72 -20.16
C LYS A 61 -9.64 13.52 -19.54
N LEU A 62 -9.48 13.99 -18.30
CA LEU A 62 -10.48 14.84 -17.63
C LEU A 62 -10.65 16.17 -18.37
N GLN A 63 -9.55 16.81 -18.78
CA GLN A 63 -9.57 18.07 -19.53
C GLN A 63 -10.29 17.92 -20.88
N ASN A 64 -10.08 16.81 -21.59
CA ASN A 64 -10.79 16.52 -22.85
C ASN A 64 -12.31 16.35 -22.66
N MET A 65 -12.78 16.16 -21.43
CA MET A 65 -14.20 16.11 -21.07
C MET A 65 -14.74 17.46 -20.58
N GLY A 66 -13.94 18.54 -20.66
CA GLY A 66 -14.30 19.86 -20.15
C GLY A 66 -14.11 20.04 -18.64
N ILE A 67 -13.43 19.11 -17.96
CA ILE A 67 -13.13 19.23 -16.54
C ILE A 67 -11.85 20.05 -16.37
N ASP A 68 -11.99 21.28 -15.88
CA ASP A 68 -10.84 22.12 -15.55
C ASP A 68 -10.11 21.57 -14.31
N VAL A 69 -9.11 20.73 -14.52
CA VAL A 69 -8.18 20.26 -13.49
C VAL A 69 -6.78 20.20 -14.08
N SER A 70 -5.78 20.56 -13.28
CA SER A 70 -4.37 20.58 -13.68
C SER A 70 -3.51 19.78 -12.70
N ILE A 71 -2.25 19.50 -13.07
CA ILE A 71 -1.31 18.82 -12.17
C ILE A 71 -1.04 19.63 -10.89
N LYS A 72 -1.15 20.97 -10.96
CA LYS A 72 -0.99 21.87 -9.81
C LYS A 72 -2.10 21.71 -8.78
N ASP A 73 -3.28 21.27 -9.22
CA ASP A 73 -4.42 20.99 -8.34
C ASP A 73 -4.25 19.67 -7.58
N VAL A 74 -3.41 18.75 -8.06
CA VAL A 74 -3.23 17.42 -7.48
C VAL A 74 -2.10 17.45 -6.46
N LYS A 75 -2.47 17.65 -5.19
CA LYS A 75 -1.55 17.71 -4.04
C LYS A 75 -1.43 16.36 -3.34
N SER A 76 -0.21 15.93 -3.02
CA SER A 76 0.12 14.82 -2.12
C SER A 76 0.90 15.31 -0.91
N ARG A 77 0.72 14.67 0.25
CA ARG A 77 1.51 14.95 1.47
C ARG A 77 2.91 14.31 1.43
N GLY A 78 3.15 13.39 0.49
CA GLY A 78 4.45 12.80 0.19
C GLY A 78 4.77 12.90 -1.30
N SER A 79 5.80 12.20 -1.78
CA SER A 79 6.28 12.29 -3.17
C SER A 79 5.45 11.47 -4.19
N SER A 80 4.59 10.56 -3.72
CA SER A 80 3.89 9.60 -4.57
C SER A 80 2.47 10.07 -4.93
N LEU A 81 2.26 10.46 -6.19
CA LEU A 81 0.94 10.83 -6.71
C LEU A 81 0.11 9.59 -7.12
N GLY A 82 -1.21 9.77 -7.21
CA GLY A 82 -2.13 8.68 -7.54
C GLY A 82 -3.58 9.12 -7.67
N ARG A 83 -4.46 8.20 -8.06
CA ARG A 83 -5.91 8.44 -8.23
C ARG A 83 -6.58 9.09 -7.02
N PRO A 84 -6.29 8.71 -5.75
CA PRO A 84 -6.89 9.37 -4.60
C PRO A 84 -6.61 10.88 -4.52
N HIS A 85 -5.44 11.32 -5.00
CA HIS A 85 -5.08 12.73 -5.07
C HIS A 85 -5.86 13.45 -6.18
N VAL A 86 -6.09 12.79 -7.31
CA VAL A 86 -6.95 13.30 -8.39
C VAL A 86 -8.40 13.40 -7.91
N ALA A 87 -8.93 12.38 -7.24
CA ALA A 87 -10.25 12.41 -6.61
C ALA A 87 -10.38 13.58 -5.64
N SER A 88 -9.37 13.81 -4.80
CA SER A 88 -9.35 14.95 -3.89
C SER A 88 -9.36 16.30 -4.63
N ALA A 89 -8.71 16.40 -5.79
CA ALA A 89 -8.73 17.60 -6.62
C ALA A 89 -10.10 17.81 -7.28
N LEU A 90 -10.73 16.75 -7.79
CA LEU A 90 -12.08 16.79 -8.35
C LEU A 90 -13.11 17.25 -7.31
N ILE A 91 -13.00 16.77 -6.07
CA ILE A 91 -13.87 17.20 -4.98
C ILE A 91 -13.70 18.69 -4.67
N ARG A 92 -12.44 19.16 -4.51
CA ARG A 92 -12.17 20.58 -4.25
C ARG A 92 -12.67 21.50 -5.36
N LYS A 93 -12.66 21.03 -6.60
CA LYS A 93 -13.15 21.78 -7.77
C LYS A 93 -14.64 21.58 -8.05
N GLY A 94 -15.37 20.85 -7.20
CA GLY A 94 -16.83 20.68 -7.30
C GLY A 94 -17.30 19.65 -8.33
N TYR A 95 -16.41 18.83 -8.91
CA TYR A 95 -16.75 17.79 -9.88
C TYR A 95 -17.21 16.47 -9.23
N ALA A 96 -17.05 16.33 -7.91
CA ALA A 96 -17.54 15.22 -7.12
C ALA A 96 -17.77 15.66 -5.66
N THR A 97 -18.68 15.02 -4.95
CA THR A 97 -18.99 15.28 -3.54
C THR A 97 -18.23 14.35 -2.59
N SER A 98 -17.77 13.20 -3.09
CA SER A 98 -17.03 12.21 -2.30
C SER A 98 -15.93 11.52 -3.11
N VAL A 99 -15.01 10.85 -2.39
CA VAL A 99 -13.96 10.03 -3.04
C VAL A 99 -14.61 8.91 -3.84
N GLN A 100 -15.60 8.22 -3.26
CA GLN A 100 -16.32 7.14 -3.92
C GLN A 100 -16.93 7.61 -5.24
N GLU A 101 -17.65 8.74 -5.21
CA GLU A 101 -18.26 9.31 -6.42
C GLU A 101 -17.23 9.68 -7.48
N ALA A 102 -16.11 10.30 -7.10
CA ALA A 102 -15.04 10.64 -8.04
C ALA A 102 -14.48 9.38 -8.75
N PHE A 103 -14.34 8.28 -8.00
CA PHE A 103 -13.91 7.00 -8.56
C PHE A 103 -14.98 6.39 -9.48
N ASP A 104 -16.24 6.39 -9.07
CA ASP A 104 -17.34 5.80 -9.83
C ASP A 104 -17.71 6.58 -11.10
N LYS A 105 -17.53 7.90 -11.10
CA LYS A 105 -17.72 8.72 -12.29
C LYS A 105 -16.53 8.65 -13.24
N TYR A 106 -15.29 8.73 -12.72
CA TYR A 106 -14.13 9.04 -13.57
C TYR A 106 -12.95 8.06 -13.49
N LEU A 107 -12.62 7.52 -12.30
CA LEU A 107 -11.27 6.96 -12.04
C LEU A 107 -11.20 5.43 -11.90
N ASN A 108 -12.34 4.75 -11.76
CA ASN A 108 -12.40 3.28 -11.68
C ASN A 108 -12.10 2.61 -13.02
N LYS A 109 -11.70 1.33 -12.99
CA LYS A 109 -11.48 0.55 -14.23
C LYS A 109 -12.75 0.61 -15.09
N GLY A 110 -12.59 0.91 -16.38
CA GLY A 110 -13.71 1.10 -17.31
C GLY A 110 -14.34 2.49 -17.30
N LYS A 111 -13.88 3.42 -16.43
CA LYS A 111 -14.37 4.81 -16.41
C LYS A 111 -13.58 5.73 -17.34
N PRO A 112 -14.16 6.87 -17.77
CA PRO A 112 -13.60 7.70 -18.86
C PRO A 112 -12.14 8.14 -18.64
N ALA A 113 -11.80 8.55 -17.41
CA ALA A 113 -10.46 9.03 -17.07
C ALA A 113 -9.52 7.92 -16.58
N TYR A 114 -9.92 6.64 -16.63
CA TYR A 114 -9.06 5.54 -16.21
C TYR A 114 -7.85 5.39 -17.15
N VAL A 115 -6.68 5.29 -16.53
CA VAL A 115 -5.43 4.93 -17.19
C VAL A 115 -4.86 3.71 -16.46
N PRO A 116 -4.54 2.60 -17.15
CA PRO A 116 -3.96 1.42 -16.51
C PRO A 116 -2.57 1.75 -15.94
N LYS A 117 -2.21 1.08 -14.84
CA LYS A 117 -0.88 1.19 -14.22
C LYS A 117 0.05 0.14 -14.85
N LYS A 118 1.31 0.49 -15.12
CA LYS A 118 2.32 -0.51 -15.49
C LYS A 118 2.52 -1.46 -14.31
N LYS A 119 2.45 -2.77 -14.57
CA LYS A 119 2.32 -3.80 -13.54
C LYS A 119 3.68 -4.14 -12.93
N LEU A 120 3.75 -4.10 -11.61
CA LEU A 120 4.74 -4.83 -10.80
C LEU A 120 4.04 -6.12 -10.39
N THR A 121 4.65 -7.28 -10.60
CA THR A 121 4.06 -8.56 -10.13
C THR A 121 4.33 -8.74 -8.63
N PRO A 122 3.48 -9.51 -7.92
CA PRO A 122 3.74 -9.84 -6.51
C PRO A 122 5.12 -10.47 -6.29
N LEU A 123 5.50 -11.45 -7.12
CA LEU A 123 6.82 -12.09 -7.06
C LEU A 123 7.97 -11.07 -7.13
N ASN A 124 7.91 -10.12 -8.08
CA ASN A 124 8.95 -9.10 -8.21
C ASN A 124 8.96 -8.12 -7.03
N ALA A 125 7.80 -7.80 -6.45
CA ALA A 125 7.73 -6.98 -5.24
C ALA A 125 8.34 -7.69 -4.03
N ILE A 126 8.00 -8.97 -3.83
CA ILE A 126 8.54 -9.82 -2.76
C ILE A 126 10.06 -9.92 -2.90
N ASN A 127 10.57 -10.21 -4.11
CA ASN A 127 11.99 -10.28 -4.38
C ASN A 127 12.70 -8.96 -4.12
N MET A 128 12.11 -7.84 -4.56
CA MET A 128 12.68 -6.50 -4.31
C MET A 128 12.78 -6.20 -2.81
N ILE A 129 11.77 -6.60 -2.02
CA ILE A 129 11.79 -6.41 -0.56
C ILE A 129 12.89 -7.27 0.08
N LYS A 130 12.96 -8.56 -0.27
CA LYS A 130 13.97 -9.51 0.26
C LYS A 130 15.40 -9.10 -0.08
N GLN A 131 15.64 -8.69 -1.33
CA GLN A 131 16.96 -8.19 -1.79
C GLN A 131 17.43 -6.98 -0.97
N ASN A 132 16.49 -6.21 -0.40
CA ASN A 132 16.77 -5.07 0.47
C ASN A 132 16.65 -5.41 1.97
N LYS A 133 16.83 -6.69 2.31
CA LYS A 133 16.76 -7.28 3.66
C LYS A 133 15.43 -7.10 4.39
N GLY A 134 14.41 -6.61 3.70
CA GLY A 134 13.10 -6.37 4.27
C GLY A 134 12.25 -7.64 4.39
N ILE A 135 11.14 -7.51 5.12
CA ILE A 135 10.20 -8.59 5.40
C ILE A 135 8.94 -8.36 4.56
N PRO A 136 8.68 -9.18 3.52
CA PRO A 136 7.49 -9.05 2.68
C PRO A 136 6.25 -9.60 3.38
N VAL A 137 5.19 -8.82 3.43
CA VAL A 137 3.93 -9.14 4.11
C VAL A 137 2.75 -8.83 3.20
N LEU A 138 1.77 -9.73 3.11
CA LEU A 138 0.54 -9.47 2.36
C LEU A 138 -0.34 -8.46 3.12
N ALA A 139 -0.66 -7.33 2.49
CA ALA A 139 -1.54 -6.31 3.05
C ALA A 139 -3.03 -6.68 2.88
N HIS A 140 -3.86 -6.29 3.84
CA HIS A 140 -5.34 -6.31 3.82
C HIS A 140 -5.98 -7.39 2.93
N PRO A 141 -5.65 -8.69 3.16
CA PRO A 141 -6.11 -9.80 2.33
C PRO A 141 -7.64 -9.93 2.24
N GLY A 142 -8.39 -9.30 3.15
CA GLY A 142 -9.85 -9.21 3.11
C GLY A 142 -10.40 -8.48 1.87
N LEU A 143 -9.58 -7.63 1.23
CA LEU A 143 -9.93 -6.89 0.01
C LEU A 143 -9.63 -7.66 -1.29
N LEU A 144 -8.96 -8.81 -1.20
CA LEU A 144 -8.68 -9.65 -2.37
C LEU A 144 -9.96 -10.22 -2.95
N LYS A 145 -10.12 -10.10 -4.27
CA LYS A 145 -11.22 -10.73 -5.00
C LYS A 145 -11.03 -12.24 -5.09
N ASN A 146 -9.83 -12.66 -5.50
CA ASN A 146 -9.44 -14.06 -5.47
C ASN A 146 -8.51 -14.35 -4.29
N ARG A 147 -9.00 -15.11 -3.31
CA ARG A 147 -8.22 -15.51 -2.12
C ARG A 147 -7.26 -16.67 -2.39
N SER A 148 -7.42 -17.43 -3.47
CA SER A 148 -6.54 -18.57 -3.77
C SER A 148 -5.10 -18.12 -4.00
N VAL A 149 -4.91 -16.88 -4.46
CA VAL A 149 -3.59 -16.29 -4.71
C VAL A 149 -2.70 -16.26 -3.45
N ILE A 150 -3.28 -16.31 -2.25
CA ILE A 150 -2.51 -16.27 -1.00
C ILE A 150 -1.51 -17.42 -0.95
N TYR A 151 -1.87 -18.62 -1.41
CA TYR A 151 -0.96 -19.76 -1.43
C TYR A 151 0.18 -19.57 -2.45
N GLU A 152 -0.11 -19.00 -3.63
CA GLU A 152 0.95 -18.63 -4.58
C GLU A 152 1.91 -17.58 -3.98
N LEU A 153 1.40 -16.63 -3.19
CA LEU A 153 2.23 -15.64 -2.51
C LEU A 153 3.09 -16.26 -1.40
N ILE A 154 2.59 -17.29 -0.72
CA ILE A 154 3.36 -18.09 0.24
C ILE A 154 4.50 -18.81 -0.51
N ASP A 155 4.24 -19.39 -1.67
CA ASP A 155 5.28 -20.03 -2.50
C ASP A 155 6.31 -19.02 -3.02
N TYR A 156 5.89 -17.79 -3.35
CA TYR A 156 6.81 -16.69 -3.65
C TYR A 156 7.58 -16.20 -2.42
N GLY A 157 7.12 -16.59 -1.23
CA GLY A 157 7.78 -16.40 0.04
C GLY A 157 7.47 -15.06 0.69
N ILE A 158 6.21 -14.64 0.72
CA ILE A 158 5.77 -13.72 1.78
C ILE A 158 6.12 -14.34 3.15
N MET A 159 6.46 -13.49 4.11
CA MET A 159 6.83 -13.90 5.46
C MET A 159 5.76 -13.55 6.48
N GLY A 160 4.72 -12.82 6.08
CA GLY A 160 3.62 -12.45 6.96
C GLY A 160 2.36 -12.06 6.22
N ILE A 161 1.31 -11.84 7.00
CA ILE A 161 -0.01 -11.41 6.54
C ILE A 161 -0.62 -10.43 7.53
N GLU A 162 -1.25 -9.38 7.02
CA GLU A 162 -2.00 -8.42 7.82
C GLU A 162 -3.34 -9.04 8.25
N VAL A 163 -3.52 -9.25 9.55
CA VAL A 163 -4.71 -9.92 10.11
C VAL A 163 -5.67 -8.93 10.77
N ILE A 164 -5.16 -7.79 11.26
CA ILE A 164 -5.96 -6.69 11.83
C ILE A 164 -5.95 -5.52 10.85
N HIS A 165 -7.12 -5.20 10.31
CA HIS A 165 -7.32 -4.09 9.36
C HIS A 165 -8.75 -3.55 9.49
N LYS A 166 -8.98 -2.26 9.19
CA LYS A 166 -10.30 -1.61 9.28
C LYS A 166 -11.38 -2.27 8.42
N ASP A 167 -10.97 -2.85 7.29
CA ASP A 167 -11.88 -3.50 6.33
C ASP A 167 -11.99 -5.02 6.58
N HIS A 168 -11.46 -5.51 7.70
CA HIS A 168 -11.65 -6.89 8.15
C HIS A 168 -12.75 -6.95 9.21
N ASN A 169 -13.71 -7.85 9.01
CA ASN A 169 -14.60 -8.26 10.08
C ASN A 169 -13.94 -9.33 10.98
N GLN A 170 -14.58 -9.66 12.11
CA GLN A 170 -14.04 -10.63 13.07
C GLN A 170 -13.77 -12.01 12.45
N ALA A 171 -14.65 -12.48 11.54
CA ALA A 171 -14.47 -13.75 10.86
C ALA A 171 -13.25 -13.74 9.92
N GLN A 172 -13.02 -12.64 9.21
CA GLN A 172 -11.82 -12.45 8.38
C GLN A 172 -10.55 -12.42 9.24
N THR A 173 -10.54 -11.67 10.34
CA THR A 173 -9.39 -11.66 11.26
C THR A 173 -9.09 -13.05 11.82
N ALA A 174 -10.11 -13.80 12.25
CA ALA A 174 -9.94 -15.18 12.73
C ALA A 174 -9.40 -16.12 11.63
N TYR A 175 -9.96 -16.01 10.42
CA TYR A 175 -9.54 -16.78 9.25
C TYR A 175 -8.07 -16.53 8.89
N TYR A 176 -7.66 -15.28 8.70
CA TYR A 176 -6.28 -14.95 8.33
C TYR A 176 -5.29 -15.23 9.47
N THR A 177 -5.72 -15.10 10.73
CA THR A 177 -4.91 -15.53 11.88
C THR A 177 -4.64 -17.03 11.85
N LYS A 178 -5.66 -17.85 11.55
CA LYS A 178 -5.49 -19.30 11.45
C LYS A 178 -4.59 -19.65 10.26
N LEU A 179 -4.86 -19.10 9.09
CA LEU A 179 -4.06 -19.31 7.88
C LEU A 179 -2.59 -18.94 8.11
N ALA A 180 -2.33 -17.82 8.77
CA ALA A 180 -0.96 -17.40 9.09
C ALA A 180 -0.24 -18.45 9.95
N LYS A 181 -0.89 -18.92 11.02
CA LYS A 181 -0.33 -19.93 11.92
C LYS A 181 -0.08 -21.25 11.23
N ASP A 182 -1.04 -21.74 10.43
CA ASP A 182 -0.91 -23.00 9.71
C ASP A 182 0.25 -23.00 8.70
N ASN A 183 0.65 -21.82 8.22
CA ASN A 183 1.72 -21.64 7.24
C ASN A 183 2.99 -20.96 7.81
N ASN A 184 3.12 -20.88 9.15
CA ASN A 184 4.25 -20.25 9.83
C ASN A 184 4.55 -18.80 9.39
N LEU A 185 3.51 -18.04 9.05
CA LEU A 185 3.61 -16.63 8.68
C LEU A 185 3.51 -15.72 9.90
N LEU A 186 4.21 -14.58 9.84
CA LEU A 186 4.08 -13.49 10.78
C LEU A 186 2.69 -12.85 10.71
N LEU A 187 2.18 -12.42 11.85
CA LEU A 187 0.92 -11.69 11.94
C LEU A 187 1.27 -10.20 12.02
N THR A 188 0.61 -9.38 11.22
CA THR A 188 0.73 -7.91 11.31
C THR A 188 -0.65 -7.25 11.38
N GLY A 189 -0.67 -5.93 11.57
CA GLY A 189 -1.90 -5.16 11.57
C GLY A 189 -1.63 -3.67 11.33
N GLY A 190 -2.64 -2.97 10.84
CA GLY A 190 -2.54 -1.56 10.50
C GLY A 190 -3.92 -0.92 10.35
N SER A 191 -3.96 0.40 10.56
CA SER A 191 -5.19 1.18 10.37
C SER A 191 -5.42 1.62 8.92
N ASP A 192 -4.41 1.47 8.06
CA ASP A 192 -4.39 2.04 6.70
C ASP A 192 -4.79 3.53 6.71
N CYS A 193 -4.21 4.26 7.66
CA CYS A 193 -4.47 5.67 7.90
C CYS A 193 -3.91 6.54 6.77
N HIS A 194 -4.79 7.35 6.18
CA HIS A 194 -4.45 8.33 5.15
C HIS A 194 -4.48 9.79 5.68
N GLY A 195 -4.44 9.95 7.01
CA GLY A 195 -4.32 11.24 7.70
C GLY A 195 -5.59 12.11 7.67
N LYS A 196 -6.77 11.48 7.61
CA LYS A 196 -8.09 12.14 7.72
C LYS A 196 -8.99 11.30 8.62
N ALA A 197 -9.78 11.99 9.45
CA ALA A 197 -10.81 11.37 10.28
C ALA A 197 -11.81 10.54 9.44
N PRO A 198 -12.45 9.50 10.03
CA PRO A 198 -12.34 9.10 11.44
C PRO A 198 -11.12 8.22 11.76
N LEU A 199 -10.39 7.75 10.74
CA LEU A 199 -9.28 6.81 10.90
C LEU A 199 -7.94 7.54 11.02
N LEU A 200 -7.44 7.63 12.25
CA LEU A 200 -6.16 8.25 12.57
C LEU A 200 -5.10 7.18 12.91
N LEU A 201 -3.85 7.62 12.98
CA LEU A 201 -2.78 6.76 13.49
C LEU A 201 -3.10 6.43 14.96
N GLY A 202 -2.90 5.18 15.36
CA GLY A 202 -3.23 4.71 16.72
C GLY A 202 -4.70 4.33 16.96
N SER A 203 -5.59 4.47 15.96
CA SER A 203 -6.99 4.04 16.08
C SER A 203 -7.18 2.52 16.18
N PHE A 204 -6.15 1.72 15.88
CA PHE A 204 -6.16 0.27 16.00
C PHE A 204 -5.10 -0.16 17.01
N ASN A 205 -5.50 -0.98 17.98
CA ASN A 205 -4.57 -1.60 18.89
C ASN A 205 -3.99 -2.87 18.24
N ILE A 206 -2.69 -2.84 17.92
CA ILE A 206 -1.97 -3.97 17.35
C ILE A 206 -1.09 -4.59 18.44
N PRO A 207 -1.21 -5.89 18.73
CA PRO A 207 -0.39 -6.53 19.75
C PRO A 207 1.11 -6.34 19.51
N LEU A 208 1.84 -5.82 20.49
CA LEU A 208 3.30 -5.56 20.37
C LEU A 208 4.11 -6.81 20.01
N LYS A 209 3.66 -8.00 20.43
CA LYS A 209 4.26 -9.28 20.04
C LYS A 209 4.38 -9.48 18.52
N TYR A 210 3.54 -8.82 17.71
CA TYR A 210 3.64 -8.85 16.26
C TYR A 210 4.86 -8.05 15.76
N VAL A 211 5.16 -6.94 16.41
CA VAL A 211 6.37 -6.14 16.17
C VAL A 211 7.61 -6.88 16.66
N ASP A 212 7.57 -7.48 17.85
CA ASP A 212 8.70 -8.22 18.41
C ASP A 212 9.13 -9.36 17.47
N LYS A 213 8.16 -10.08 16.89
CA LYS A 213 8.44 -11.12 15.89
C LYS A 213 9.04 -10.58 14.59
N LEU A 214 8.67 -9.38 14.14
CA LEU A 214 9.33 -8.74 13.00
C LEU A 214 10.78 -8.37 13.33
N LYS A 215 11.06 -7.93 14.57
CA LYS A 215 12.42 -7.61 15.04
C LYS A 215 13.32 -8.84 15.09
N GLU A 216 12.83 -9.95 15.64
CA GLU A 216 13.58 -11.22 15.67
C GLU A 216 14.03 -11.64 14.26
N ILE A 217 13.15 -11.51 13.26
CA ILE A 217 13.46 -11.82 11.86
C ILE A 217 14.48 -10.83 11.27
N LYS A 218 14.31 -9.54 11.56
CA LYS A 218 15.25 -8.49 11.12
C LYS A 218 16.65 -8.75 11.67
N GLU A 219 16.78 -9.05 12.95
CA GLU A 219 18.06 -9.39 13.58
C GLU A 219 18.68 -10.62 12.91
N ALA A 220 17.89 -11.68 12.68
CA ALA A 220 18.37 -12.88 11.98
C ALA A 220 18.86 -12.61 10.54
N HIS A 221 18.37 -11.56 9.86
CA HIS A 221 18.86 -11.12 8.55
C HIS A 221 20.14 -10.27 8.64
N GLU A 222 20.45 -9.67 9.79
CA GLU A 222 21.66 -8.87 10.00
C GLU A 222 22.88 -9.74 10.32
N TYR A 223 22.68 -10.95 10.86
CA TYR A 223 23.73 -11.94 11.17
C TYR A 223 24.01 -12.95 10.04
N LYS A 224 23.41 -12.77 8.85
CA LYS A 224 23.67 -13.56 7.63
C LYS A 224 24.34 -12.70 6.58
#